data_AF-A0A821T650-F1
#
_entry.id   AF-A0A821T650-F1
#
_cell.length_a   1.000
_cell.length_b   1.000
_cell.length_c   1.000
_cell.angle_alpha   90.00
_cell.angle_beta   90.00
_cell.angle_gamma   90.00
#
_symmetry.space_group_name_H-M   'P 1'
#
loop_
_entity.id
_entity.type
_entity.pdbx_description
1 polymer ?
#
loop_
_entity_poly.entity_id
_entity_poly.type
_entity_poly.pdbx_seq_one_letter_code
_entity_poly.pdbx_strand_id
1 'polypeptide(L)' 'MANKVPSSLLQLPAELVYRILDNLDEVTILLSLHNVCAQLNMITDSYPRYQ' A
#
# COMPACT_ATOMS: atom_id res chain seq x y z
N MET A 1 12.72 -5.20 -23.93
CA MET A 1 12.83 -5.28 -22.46
C MET A 1 11.60 -6.01 -21.97
N ALA A 2 11.73 -7.17 -21.33
CA ALA A 2 10.56 -7.90 -20.85
C ALA A 2 9.91 -7.12 -19.70
N ASN A 3 8.63 -6.77 -19.84
CA ASN A 3 7.85 -6.16 -18.76
C ASN A 3 7.77 -7.17 -17.63
N LYS A 4 8.58 -6.97 -16.58
CA LYS A 4 8.60 -7.84 -15.41
C LYS A 4 7.32 -7.56 -14.63
N VAL A 5 6.34 -8.45 -14.76
CA VAL A 5 5.08 -8.33 -14.03
C VAL A 5 5.37 -8.48 -12.54
N PRO A 6 4.96 -7.53 -11.70
CA PRO A 6 5.13 -7.64 -10.26
C PRO A 6 4.31 -8.84 -9.76
N SER A 7 4.96 -9.73 -9.03
CA SER A 7 4.35 -10.95 -8.47
C SER A 7 3.75 -10.73 -7.08
N SER A 8 3.89 -9.52 -6.53
CA SER A 8 3.40 -9.13 -5.21
C SER A 8 3.02 -7.66 -5.20
N LEU A 9 2.03 -7.31 -4.39
CA LEU A 9 1.64 -5.93 -4.07
C LEU A 9 2.85 -5.10 -3.62
N LEU A 10 3.79 -5.71 -2.89
CA LEU A 10 4.99 -5.06 -2.34
C LEU A 10 6.03 -4.65 -3.37
N GLN A 11 5.90 -5.14 -4.61
CA GLN A 11 6.77 -4.76 -5.72
C GLN A 11 6.21 -3.60 -6.55
N LEU A 12 4.99 -3.15 -6.23
CA LEU A 12 4.42 -1.99 -6.86
C LEU A 12 5.10 -0.72 -6.33
N PRO A 13 5.27 0.31 -7.18
CA PRO A 13 5.51 1.67 -6.73
C PRO A 13 4.46 2.09 -5.68
N ALA A 14 4.89 2.84 -4.66
CA ALA A 14 4.04 3.23 -3.55
C ALA A 14 2.79 3.99 -4.03
N GLU A 15 2.91 4.79 -5.09
CA GLU A 15 1.82 5.55 -5.69
C GLU A 15 0.71 4.66 -6.26
N LEU A 16 1.05 3.47 -6.76
CA LEU A 16 0.05 2.50 -7.20
C LEU A 16 -0.61 1.81 -6.02
N VAL A 17 0.14 1.57 -4.93
CA VAL A 17 -0.44 1.04 -3.69
C VAL A 17 -1.40 2.06 -3.09
N TYR A 18 -1.04 3.34 -3.06
CA TYR A 18 -1.91 4.44 -2.60
C TYR A 18 -3.24 4.48 -3.36
N ARG A 19 -3.22 4.34 -4.69
CA ARG A 19 -4.45 4.27 -5.48
C ARG A 19 -5.33 3.06 -5.14
N ILE A 20 -4.75 1.96 -4.69
CA ILE A 20 -5.51 0.81 -4.19
C ILE A 20 -6.12 1.18 -2.82
N LEU A 21 -5.34 1.80 -1.93
CA LEU A 21 -5.81 2.25 -0.62
C LEU A 21 -6.93 3.30 -0.73
N ASP A 22 -6.94 4.16 -1.75
CA ASP A 22 -8.02 5.12 -2.01
C ASP A 22 -9.41 4.47 -2.14
N ASN A 23 -9.47 3.18 -2.50
CA ASN A 23 -10.71 2.42 -2.65
C ASN A 23 -11.12 1.65 -1.38
N LEU A 24 -10.36 1.79 -0.29
CA LEU A 24 -10.62 1.15 0.99
C LEU A 24 -11.06 2.19 2.02
N ASP A 25 -11.82 1.74 3.02
CA ASP A 25 -12.16 2.58 4.16
C ASP A 25 -10.96 2.73 5.11
N GLU A 26 -10.99 3.80 5.88
CA GLU A 26 -9.91 4.18 6.80
C GLU A 26 -9.65 3.12 7.89
N VAL A 27 -10.70 2.47 8.38
CA VAL A 27 -10.59 1.42 9.41
C VAL A 27 -9.86 0.21 8.83
N THR A 28 -10.18 -0.20 7.61
CA THR A 28 -9.48 -1.27 6.90
C THR A 28 -7.99 -0.92 6.72
N ILE A 29 -7.66 0.30 6.34
CA ILE A 29 -6.27 0.71 6.10
C ILE A 29 -5.47 0.71 7.41
N LEU A 30 -5.99 1.34 8.46
CA LEU A 30 -5.27 1.55 9.71
C LEU A 30 -5.25 0.32 10.63
N LEU A 31 -6.31 -0.51 10.63
CA LEU A 31 -6.38 -1.65 11.54
C LEU A 31 -5.99 -2.97 10.87
N SER A 32 -6.30 -3.13 9.59
CA SER A 32 -6.01 -4.39 8.87
C SER A 32 -4.66 -4.33 8.17
N LEU A 33 -4.44 -3.35 7.29
CA LEU A 33 -3.25 -3.28 6.43
C LEU A 33 -1.97 -2.90 7.17
N HIS A 34 -2.06 -1.90 8.06
CA HIS A 34 -0.92 -1.40 8.84
C HIS A 34 -0.22 -2.50 9.69
N ASN A 35 -0.95 -3.55 10.07
CA ASN A 35 -0.44 -4.62 10.93
C ASN A 35 -0.03 -5.90 10.17
N VAL A 36 -0.08 -5.91 8.83
CA VAL A 36 0.23 -7.12 8.03
C VAL A 36 1.74 -7.37 7.98
N CYS A 37 2.51 -6.36 7.57
CA CYS A 37 3.97 -6.46 7.49
C CYS A 37 4.61 -5.09 7.57
N ALA A 38 5.90 -5.05 7.92
CA ALA A 38 6.66 -3.81 8.08
C ALA A 38 6.62 -2.91 6.82
N GLN A 39 6.58 -3.50 5.62
CA GLN A 39 6.55 -2.70 4.40
C GLN A 39 5.19 -2.04 4.16
N LEU A 40 4.08 -2.75 4.42
CA LEU A 40 2.74 -2.16 4.31
C LEU A 40 2.52 -1.12 5.40
N ASN A 41 3.05 -1.35 6.60
CA ASN A 41 3.07 -0.39 7.70
C ASN A 41 3.73 0.94 7.27
N MET A 42 4.96 0.88 6.73
CA MET A 42 5.66 2.07 6.24
C MET A 42 4.91 2.78 5.11
N ILE A 43 4.26 2.01 4.22
CA ILE A 43 3.44 2.56 3.13
C ILE A 43 2.21 3.29 3.70
N THR A 44 1.51 2.70 4.67
CA THR A 44 0.34 3.33 5.31
C THR A 44 0.72 4.57 6.11
N ASP A 45 1.89 4.58 6.75
CA ASP A 45 2.40 5.73 7.53
C ASP A 45 2.83 6.89 6.63
N SER A 46 3.33 6.56 5.44
CA SER A 46 3.75 7.54 4.42
C SER A 46 2.60 7.94 3.48
N TYR A 47 1.39 7.46 3.74
CA TYR A 47 0.25 7.67 2.86
C TYR A 47 -0.25 9.12 2.98
N PRO A 48 -0.23 9.93 1.90
CA PRO A 48 -0.51 11.36 2.00
C PRO A 48 -1.89 11.74 2.54
N ARG A 49 -2.84 10.80 2.56
CA ARG A 49 -4.18 11.02 3.12
C ARG A 49 -4.17 11.18 4.65
N TYR A 50 -3.13 10.68 5.33
CA TYR A 50 -3.02 10.69 6.79
C TYR A 50 -1.88 11.57 7.31
N GLN A 51 -1.22 12.34 6.44
CA GLN A 51 -0.24 13.38 6.78
C GLN A 51 -0.88 14.76 6.70
#